data_AF-A0A359AZN4-F1
#
_entry.id   AF-A0A359AZN4-F1
#
_cell.length_a   1.000
_cell.length_b   1.000
_cell.length_c   1.000
_cell.angle_alpha   90.00
_cell.angle_beta   90.00
_cell.angle_gamma   90.00
#
_symmetry.space_group_name_H-M   'P 1'
#
loop_
_entity.id
_entity.type
_entity.pdbx_description
1 polymer ?
#
loop_
_entity_poly.entity_id
_entity_poly.type
_entity_poly.pdbx_seq_one_letter_code
_entity_poly.pdbx_strand_id
1 'polypeptide(L)'
;NDNVQAGIRYYLLLLQRIAEKKQIKTSQGNTLIEEFKQLVLSDYSKSFGIRSYADKLNVRTDQLNRTCETVLGISAKQYLLNLKITEAKRLLIYSGDNISEIAFQMGFDDSSYFARIFKKKTGLSPGIFLKKYRKLF
;
A
#
# COMPACT_ATOMS: atom_id res chain seq x y z
N ASN A 1 16.82 24.00 -6.21
CA ASN A 1 16.70 23.77 -7.66
C ASN A 1 15.23 23.99 -8.02
N ASP A 2 14.92 25.21 -8.43
CA ASP A 2 13.55 25.77 -8.42
C ASP A 2 12.62 25.04 -9.40
N ASN A 3 13.20 24.43 -10.44
CA ASN A 3 12.47 23.59 -11.38
C ASN A 3 11.89 22.32 -10.74
N VAL A 4 12.59 21.73 -9.75
CA VAL A 4 12.09 20.56 -9.01
C VAL A 4 10.92 20.96 -8.11
N GLN A 5 11.01 22.12 -7.44
CA GLN A 5 9.94 22.61 -6.58
C GLN A 5 8.68 22.99 -7.39
N ALA A 6 8.85 23.65 -8.54
CA ALA A 6 7.76 23.95 -9.45
C ALA A 6 7.08 22.67 -9.99
N GLY A 7 7.88 21.65 -10.32
CA GLY A 7 7.37 20.34 -10.74
C GLY A 7 6.55 19.64 -9.66
N ILE A 8 7.06 19.61 -8.41
CA ILE A 8 6.34 19.03 -7.26
C ILE A 8 5.02 19.77 -7.02
N ARG A 9 5.04 21.11 -7.01
CA ARG A 9 3.83 21.93 -6.80
C ARG A 9 2.77 21.68 -7.87
N TYR A 10 3.19 21.57 -9.12
CA TYR A 10 2.29 21.23 -10.23
C TYR A 10 1.68 19.83 -10.06
N TYR A 11 2.49 18.84 -9.69
CA TYR A 11 2.01 17.47 -9.45
C TYR A 11 1.01 17.43 -8.28
N LEU A 12 1.28 18.14 -7.19
CA LEU A 12 0.35 18.26 -6.05
C LEU A 12 -0.99 18.87 -6.46
N LEU A 13 -0.97 19.95 -7.28
CA LEU A 13 -2.18 20.57 -7.82
C LEU A 13 -3.00 19.61 -8.71
N LEU A 14 -2.33 18.80 -9.54
CA LEU A 14 -2.99 17.78 -10.35
C LEU A 14 -3.64 16.69 -9.49
N LEU A 15 -2.93 16.20 -8.47
CA LEU A 15 -3.45 15.20 -7.54
C LEU A 15 -4.68 15.72 -6.79
N GLN A 16 -4.66 16.99 -6.36
CA GLN A 16 -5.78 17.63 -5.68
C GLN A 16 -7.03 17.69 -6.56
N ARG A 17 -6.90 18.12 -7.83
CA ARG A 17 -8.02 18.15 -8.79
C ARG A 17 -8.62 16.77 -9.07
N ILE A 18 -7.77 15.74 -9.10
CA ILE A 18 -8.22 14.35 -9.28
C ILE A 18 -8.99 13.86 -8.05
N ALA A 19 -8.53 14.21 -6.84
CA ALA A 19 -9.19 13.87 -5.60
C ALA A 19 -10.58 14.55 -5.48
N GLU A 20 -10.69 15.83 -5.85
CA GLU A 20 -11.94 16.59 -5.83
C GLU A 20 -13.03 16.00 -6.75
N LYS A 21 -12.65 15.58 -7.97
CA LYS A 21 -13.59 14.91 -8.89
C LYS A 21 -14.12 13.57 -8.37
N LYS A 22 -13.43 12.94 -7.44
CA LYS A 22 -13.78 11.61 -6.91
C LYS A 22 -14.90 11.68 -5.85
N GLN A 23 -15.08 12.82 -5.18
CA GLN A 23 -16.07 12.97 -4.10
C GLN A 23 -17.53 12.97 -4.57
N ILE A 24 -17.81 13.17 -5.87
CA ILE A 24 -19.17 13.35 -6.40
C ILE A 24 -19.88 11.99 -6.69
N LYS A 25 -19.20 10.85 -6.56
CA LYS A 25 -19.79 9.51 -6.78
C LYS A 25 -19.72 8.63 -5.53
N THR A 26 -20.55 8.86 -4.52
CA THR A 26 -20.67 7.97 -3.35
C THR A 26 -21.93 7.11 -3.46
N SER A 27 -21.78 5.92 -4.05
CA SER A 27 -22.66 4.78 -3.75
C SER A 27 -22.17 4.08 -2.48
N GLN A 28 -23.03 3.33 -1.77
CA GLN A 28 -22.66 2.63 -0.52
C GLN A 28 -21.40 1.76 -0.64
N GLY A 29 -21.16 1.15 -1.81
CA GLY A 29 -19.94 0.38 -2.09
C GLY A 29 -18.66 1.23 -2.17
N ASN A 30 -18.76 2.50 -2.56
CA ASN A 30 -17.64 3.43 -2.53
C ASN A 30 -17.31 3.89 -1.11
N THR A 31 -18.29 4.06 -0.23
CA THR A 31 -18.06 4.44 1.18
C THR A 31 -17.24 3.38 1.92
N LEU A 32 -17.65 2.10 1.84
CA LEU A 32 -16.93 0.99 2.48
C LEU A 32 -15.46 0.89 2.04
N ILE A 33 -15.20 1.14 0.75
CA ILE A 33 -13.84 1.07 0.20
C ILE A 33 -12.99 2.25 0.64
N GLU A 34 -13.55 3.45 0.72
CA GLU A 34 -12.80 4.60 1.22
C GLU A 34 -12.49 4.44 2.73
N GLU A 35 -13.43 3.91 3.54
CA GLU A 35 -13.17 3.56 4.95
C GLU A 35 -12.09 2.48 5.08
N PHE A 36 -12.15 1.42 4.27
CA PHE A 36 -11.11 0.39 4.25
C PHE A 36 -9.73 0.97 3.92
N LYS A 37 -9.64 1.87 2.93
CA LYS A 37 -8.38 2.53 2.58
C LYS A 37 -7.84 3.37 3.73
N GLN A 38 -8.68 4.17 4.36
CA GLN A 38 -8.29 4.99 5.50
C GLN A 38 -7.78 4.11 6.65
N LEU A 39 -8.49 3.01 6.92
CA LEU A 39 -8.11 2.08 7.98
C LEU A 39 -6.73 1.44 7.69
N VAL A 40 -6.49 0.99 6.46
CA VAL A 40 -5.18 0.44 6.07
C VAL A 40 -4.08 1.48 6.14
N LEU A 41 -4.33 2.74 5.75
CA LEU A 41 -3.34 3.82 5.83
C LEU A 41 -3.01 4.20 7.28
N SER A 42 -4.00 4.14 8.18
CA SER A 42 -3.81 4.44 9.61
C SER A 42 -3.06 3.33 10.36
N ASP A 43 -3.18 2.08 9.92
CA ASP A 43 -2.70 0.91 10.66
C ASP A 43 -2.48 -0.29 9.74
N TYR A 44 -1.38 -0.29 8.99
CA TYR A 44 -0.93 -1.43 8.16
C TYR A 44 0.00 -2.39 8.93
N SER A 45 0.06 -2.27 10.26
CA SER A 45 1.03 -2.97 11.09
C SER A 45 0.82 -4.51 11.10
N LYS A 46 1.81 -5.20 11.66
CA LYS A 46 2.00 -6.66 11.67
C LYS A 46 0.75 -7.47 12.08
N SER A 47 -0.15 -6.91 12.87
CA SER A 47 -1.19 -7.66 13.60
C SER A 47 -2.51 -7.88 12.87
N PHE A 48 -2.77 -7.24 11.71
CA PHE A 48 -4.10 -7.28 11.11
C PHE A 48 -4.13 -8.12 9.83
N GLY A 49 -4.71 -9.32 9.96
CA GLY A 49 -5.21 -10.08 8.81
C GLY A 49 -6.43 -9.40 8.21
N ILE A 50 -6.80 -9.77 6.98
CA ILE A 50 -7.94 -9.13 6.29
C ILE A 50 -9.26 -9.23 7.06
N ARG A 51 -9.42 -10.30 7.86
CA ARG A 51 -10.56 -10.49 8.75
C ARG A 51 -10.70 -9.34 9.75
N SER A 52 -9.61 -8.91 10.37
CA SER A 52 -9.65 -7.84 11.37
C SER A 52 -10.05 -6.49 10.77
N TYR A 53 -9.69 -6.22 9.50
CA TYR A 53 -10.19 -5.05 8.80
C TYR A 53 -11.69 -5.14 8.55
N ALA A 54 -12.18 -6.31 8.14
CA ALA A 54 -13.61 -6.55 7.96
C ALA A 54 -14.38 -6.39 9.28
N ASP A 55 -13.84 -6.91 10.38
CA ASP A 55 -14.42 -6.78 11.73
C ASP A 55 -14.48 -5.30 12.17
N LYS A 56 -13.39 -4.53 11.99
CA LYS A 56 -13.36 -3.08 12.29
C LYS A 56 -14.34 -2.27 11.43
N LEU A 57 -14.66 -2.75 10.23
CA LEU A 57 -15.62 -2.14 9.30
C LEU A 57 -17.04 -2.69 9.47
N ASN A 58 -17.29 -3.58 10.44
CA ASN A 58 -18.58 -4.24 10.68
C ASN A 58 -19.13 -4.96 9.44
N VAL A 59 -18.26 -5.58 8.63
CA VAL A 59 -18.64 -6.37 7.45
C VAL A 59 -18.04 -7.76 7.49
N ARG A 60 -18.62 -8.69 6.72
CA ARG A 60 -18.01 -10.00 6.52
C ARG A 60 -16.81 -9.88 5.56
N THR A 61 -15.80 -10.73 5.75
CA THR A 61 -14.58 -10.71 4.92
C THR A 61 -14.85 -10.96 3.43
N ASP A 62 -15.86 -11.76 3.10
CA ASP A 62 -16.30 -12.01 1.73
C ASP A 62 -16.96 -10.76 1.10
N GLN A 63 -17.77 -10.03 1.87
CA GLN A 63 -18.32 -8.74 1.45
C GLN A 63 -17.20 -7.75 1.13
N LEU A 64 -16.22 -7.59 2.03
CA LEU A 64 -15.08 -6.68 1.81
C LEU A 64 -14.29 -7.06 0.54
N ASN A 65 -14.02 -8.35 0.33
CA ASN A 65 -13.32 -8.79 -0.89
C ASN A 65 -14.14 -8.52 -2.16
N ARG A 66 -15.44 -8.83 -2.16
CA ARG A 66 -16.33 -8.56 -3.31
C ARG A 66 -16.41 -7.08 -3.64
N THR A 67 -16.52 -6.22 -2.63
CA THR A 67 -16.54 -4.77 -2.85
C THR A 67 -15.19 -4.28 -3.39
N CYS A 68 -14.06 -4.80 -2.88
CA CYS A 68 -12.74 -4.47 -3.43
C CYS A 68 -12.60 -4.94 -4.88
N GLU A 69 -13.04 -6.15 -5.22
CA GLU A 69 -12.98 -6.65 -6.60
C GLU A 69 -13.85 -5.81 -7.53
N THR A 70 -15.05 -5.43 -7.09
CA THR A 70 -15.98 -4.60 -7.87
C THR A 70 -15.44 -3.18 -8.09
N VAL A 71 -14.84 -2.56 -7.08
CA VAL A 71 -14.45 -1.13 -7.11
C VAL A 71 -12.99 -0.93 -7.53
N LEU A 72 -12.09 -1.84 -7.14
CA LEU A 72 -10.63 -1.73 -7.34
C LEU A 72 -10.08 -2.76 -8.34
N GLY A 73 -10.88 -3.74 -8.77
CA GLY A 73 -10.45 -4.81 -9.67
C GLY A 73 -9.55 -5.88 -9.02
N ILE A 74 -9.33 -5.79 -7.70
CA ILE A 74 -8.48 -6.72 -6.94
C ILE A 74 -9.10 -6.99 -5.57
N SER A 75 -8.79 -8.15 -4.98
CA SER A 75 -9.28 -8.48 -3.64
C SER A 75 -8.66 -7.60 -2.56
N ALA A 76 -9.34 -7.49 -1.42
CA ALA A 76 -8.90 -6.66 -0.31
C ALA A 76 -7.54 -7.13 0.25
N LYS A 77 -7.30 -8.44 0.26
CA LYS A 77 -5.99 -9.03 0.60
C LYS A 77 -4.89 -8.60 -0.37
N GLN A 78 -5.18 -8.56 -1.67
CA GLN A 78 -4.22 -8.11 -2.68
C GLN A 78 -3.95 -6.61 -2.57
N TYR A 79 -4.98 -5.81 -2.28
CA TYR A 79 -4.84 -4.38 -2.02
C TYR A 79 -3.90 -4.10 -0.84
N LEU A 80 -4.16 -4.75 0.31
CA LEU A 80 -3.31 -4.65 1.50
C LEU A 80 -1.87 -5.08 1.20
N LEU A 81 -1.68 -6.18 0.47
CA LEU A 81 -0.35 -6.65 0.08
C LEU A 81 0.38 -5.61 -0.81
N ASN A 82 -0.30 -4.99 -1.76
CA ASN A 82 0.30 -3.96 -2.62
C ASN A 82 0.76 -2.74 -1.82
N LEU A 83 -0.02 -2.33 -0.81
CA LEU A 83 0.36 -1.25 0.09
C LEU A 83 1.58 -1.63 0.94
N LYS A 84 1.59 -2.83 1.54
CA LYS A 84 2.76 -3.34 2.27
C LYS A 84 4.02 -3.39 1.42
N ILE A 85 3.92 -3.81 0.16
CA ILE A 85 5.08 -3.80 -0.76
C ILE A 85 5.52 -2.38 -1.10
N THR A 86 4.59 -1.45 -1.25
CA THR A 86 4.92 -0.03 -1.47
C THR A 86 5.69 0.53 -0.28
N GLU A 87 5.23 0.23 0.93
CA GLU A 87 5.89 0.68 2.16
C GLU A 87 7.25 0.00 2.36
N ALA A 88 7.36 -1.29 2.07
CA ALA A 88 8.63 -2.00 2.10
C ALA A 88 9.68 -1.36 1.17
N LYS A 89 9.28 -0.89 -0.02
CA LYS A 89 10.18 -0.15 -0.92
C LYS A 89 10.69 1.13 -0.25
N ARG A 90 9.81 1.88 0.42
CA ARG A 90 10.16 3.11 1.15
C ARG A 90 11.17 2.80 2.26
N LEU A 91 10.88 1.81 3.10
CA LEU A 91 11.75 1.40 4.20
C LEU A 91 13.13 0.95 3.72
N LEU A 92 13.17 0.10 2.67
CA LEU A 92 14.45 -0.33 2.09
C LEU A 92 15.33 0.87 1.74
N ILE A 93 14.77 1.90 1.10
CA ILE A 93 15.54 3.06 0.65
C ILE A 93 15.92 3.97 1.84
N TYR A 94 15.02 4.17 2.80
CA TYR A 94 15.10 5.31 3.73
C TYR A 94 15.23 4.96 5.22
N SER A 95 14.88 3.75 5.69
CA SER A 95 14.90 3.46 7.14
C SER A 95 16.26 2.99 7.66
N GLY A 96 17.09 2.38 6.80
CA GLY A 96 18.35 1.76 7.23
C GLY A 96 18.18 0.37 7.87
N ASP A 97 16.94 -0.07 8.09
CA ASP A 97 16.61 -1.40 8.59
C ASP A 97 17.11 -2.49 7.64
N ASN A 98 17.43 -3.65 8.19
CA ASN A 98 17.77 -4.80 7.35
C ASN A 98 16.52 -5.46 6.73
N ILE A 99 16.73 -6.26 5.69
CA ILE A 99 15.64 -6.88 4.91
C ILE A 99 14.73 -7.75 5.80
N SER A 100 15.29 -8.42 6.81
CA SER A 100 14.51 -9.27 7.73
C SER A 100 13.63 -8.43 8.65
N GLU A 101 14.15 -7.33 9.20
CA GLU A 101 13.37 -6.37 9.99
C GLU A 101 12.22 -5.80 9.19
N ILE A 102 12.47 -5.37 7.95
CA ILE A 102 11.43 -4.85 7.06
C ILE A 102 10.38 -5.93 6.77
N ALA A 103 10.79 -7.18 6.50
CA ALA A 103 9.85 -8.28 6.31
C ALA A 103 8.93 -8.44 7.52
N PHE A 104 9.50 -8.43 8.73
CA PHE A 104 8.74 -8.52 9.97
C PHE A 104 7.84 -7.31 10.19
N GLN A 105 8.30 -6.07 9.98
CA GLN A 105 7.46 -4.88 10.10
C GLN A 105 6.24 -4.94 9.15
N MET A 106 6.42 -5.53 7.96
CA MET A 106 5.34 -5.71 6.98
C MET A 106 4.40 -6.88 7.29
N GLY A 107 4.60 -7.63 8.38
CA GLY A 107 3.73 -8.77 8.74
C GLY A 107 4.04 -10.05 7.98
N PHE A 108 5.28 -10.24 7.56
CA PHE A 108 5.76 -11.54 7.10
C PHE A 108 6.54 -12.21 8.23
N ASP A 109 6.21 -13.47 8.51
CA ASP A 109 6.92 -14.26 9.53
C ASP A 109 8.23 -14.85 9.00
N ASP A 110 8.41 -14.85 7.67
CA ASP A 110 9.59 -15.38 7.00
C ASP A 110 10.12 -14.38 5.96
N SER A 111 11.39 -14.00 6.12
CA SER A 111 12.07 -13.04 5.25
C SER A 111 12.27 -13.59 3.83
N SER A 112 12.40 -14.91 3.67
CA SER A 112 12.51 -15.57 2.37
C SER A 112 11.19 -15.49 1.59
N TYR A 113 10.07 -15.71 2.27
CA TYR A 113 8.72 -15.57 1.71
C TYR A 113 8.45 -14.12 1.32
N PHE A 114 8.79 -13.16 2.18
CA PHE A 114 8.76 -11.74 1.84
C PHE A 114 9.57 -11.46 0.57
N ALA A 115 10.82 -11.89 0.49
CA ALA A 115 11.68 -11.63 -0.66
C ALA A 115 11.10 -12.20 -1.96
N ARG A 116 10.49 -13.39 -1.91
CA ARG A 116 9.79 -14.00 -3.05
C ARG A 116 8.58 -13.18 -3.49
N ILE A 117 7.74 -12.76 -2.54
CA ILE A 117 6.56 -11.93 -2.83
C ILE A 117 6.96 -10.55 -3.35
N PHE A 118 7.97 -9.93 -2.75
CA PHE A 118 8.52 -8.65 -3.18
C PHE A 118 9.07 -8.76 -4.61
N LYS A 119 9.84 -9.80 -4.93
CA LYS A 119 10.32 -10.05 -6.30
C LYS A 119 9.16 -10.25 -7.29
N LYS A 120 8.15 -11.04 -6.91
CA LYS A 120 6.96 -11.23 -7.75
C LYS A 120 6.22 -9.92 -8.04
N LYS A 121 6.18 -8.99 -7.07
CA LYS A 121 5.45 -7.71 -7.18
C LYS A 121 6.26 -6.59 -7.81
N THR A 122 7.59 -6.67 -7.78
CA THR A 122 8.48 -5.56 -8.20
C THR A 122 9.43 -5.92 -9.35
N GLY A 123 9.57 -7.20 -9.67
CA GLY A 123 10.57 -7.72 -10.60
C GLY A 123 11.98 -7.86 -10.00
N LEU A 124 12.24 -7.29 -8.82
CA LEU A 124 13.57 -7.26 -8.19
C LEU A 124 13.53 -7.89 -6.79
N SER A 125 14.61 -8.55 -6.35
CA SER A 125 14.72 -8.92 -4.94
C SER A 125 14.91 -7.66 -4.08
N PRO A 126 14.57 -7.70 -2.78
CA PRO A 126 14.75 -6.55 -1.88
C PRO A 126 16.17 -5.97 -1.91
N GLY A 127 17.20 -6.83 -1.89
CA GLY A 127 18.61 -6.40 -1.94
C GLY A 127 19.01 -5.76 -3.26
N ILE A 128 18.53 -6.28 -4.41
CA ILE A 128 18.79 -5.67 -5.72
C ILE A 128 18.06 -4.33 -5.83
N PHE A 129 16.80 -4.28 -5.36
CA PHE A 129 16.03 -3.04 -5.30
C PHE A 129 16.76 -1.97 -4.48
N LEU A 130 17.21 -2.33 -3.27
CA LEU A 130 17.99 -1.44 -2.41
C LEU A 130 19.25 -0.90 -3.11
N LYS A 131 20.08 -1.79 -3.66
CA LYS A 131 21.32 -1.39 -4.35
C LYS A 131 21.06 -0.48 -5.55
N LYS A 132 19.95 -0.70 -6.27
CA LYS A 132 19.58 0.09 -7.45
C LYS A 132 19.10 1.50 -7.07
N TYR A 133 18.23 1.62 -6.08
CA TYR A 133 17.55 2.88 -5.78
C TYR A 133 18.22 3.72 -4.69
N ARG A 134 19.06 3.14 -3.84
CA ARG A 134 19.82 3.89 -2.83
C ARG A 134 20.95 4.74 -3.41
N LYS A 135 21.46 4.41 -4.61
CA LYS A 135 22.50 5.20 -5.30
C LYS A 135 21.97 6.47 -5.98
N LEU A 136 20.65 6.67 -6.00
CA LEU A 136 20.02 7.82 -6.65
C LEU A 136 19.81 9.01 -5.68
N PHE A 137 20.20 8.84 -4.42
CA PHE A 137 20.12 9.81 -3.33
C PHE A 137 21.45 9.82 -2.58
#